data_AF-A0A7C2MF29-F1
#
_entry.id   AF-A0A7C2MF29-F1
#
_cell.length_a   1.000
_cell.length_b   1.000
_cell.length_c   1.000
_cell.angle_alpha   90.00
_cell.angle_beta   90.00
_cell.angle_gamma   90.00
#
_symmetry.space_group_name_H-M   'P 1'
#
loop_
_entity.id
_entity.type
_entity.pdbx_description
1 polymer ?
#
loop_
_entity_poly.entity_id
_entity_poly.type
_entity_poly.pdbx_seq_one_letter_code
_entity_poly.pdbx_strand_id
1 'polypeptide(L)'
;MRSKKTTWQVAFLVTYALSVGGIILHAQAPVEAGRRDQSLPEGEGKELILGTCAQCHSLAPVVLQRKSAAGWEHTVRDMVSRGAQIHSREIEPIVSYLAQHFGPQALPLATSSEKQAAPYAVVAKSEQSAVAALPEGLAKTLILRSCTECHGLDRITDNRKIEAGWQASVKDMIRLGAKLTPEDVPVVVTYLVEHFGPARSPVNVASSTPERTSTDPSQLLPDGEGKGLVLATCVQCHNLRYVVELRKDAAGWRHTVQDMVSRGAQLTAAETKLMTDYLARYLSKKTE
;
A
#
# COMPACT_ATOMS: atom_id res chain seq x y z
N MET A 1 4.47 -88.78 6.18
CA MET A 1 5.40 -89.60 6.99
C MET A 1 6.81 -89.06 6.85
N ARG A 2 7.56 -89.11 7.94
CA ARG A 2 8.93 -88.63 8.18
C ARG A 2 9.91 -88.90 7.04
N SER A 3 10.86 -87.99 6.80
CA SER A 3 12.24 -88.18 7.27
C SER A 3 13.11 -86.95 7.01
N LYS A 4 13.68 -86.41 8.09
CA LYS A 4 14.81 -85.46 8.09
C LYS A 4 16.11 -86.27 8.09
N LYS A 5 17.12 -85.91 7.30
CA LYS A 5 18.56 -86.08 7.61
C LYS A 5 19.35 -84.95 6.91
N THR A 6 19.75 -83.87 7.58
CA THR A 6 20.93 -83.64 8.45
C THR A 6 22.26 -83.48 7.67
N THR A 7 22.73 -82.22 7.65
CA THR A 7 24.14 -81.71 7.64
C THR A 7 25.05 -82.03 6.45
N TRP A 8 25.87 -81.06 6.03
CA TRP A 8 27.33 -80.97 6.28
C TRP A 8 27.78 -79.54 5.90
N GLN A 9 28.43 -78.87 6.84
CA GLN A 9 29.08 -77.56 6.65
C GLN A 9 30.35 -77.74 5.83
N VAL A 10 30.61 -76.86 4.87
CA VAL A 10 31.99 -76.44 4.55
C VAL A 10 31.96 -74.95 4.21
N ALA A 11 32.63 -74.16 5.04
CA ALA A 11 32.92 -72.77 4.81
C ALA A 11 34.01 -72.63 3.73
N PHE A 12 33.80 -71.77 2.74
CA PHE A 12 34.90 -71.14 2.01
C PHE A 12 34.62 -69.64 1.93
N LEU A 13 35.42 -68.91 2.70
CA LEU A 13 35.61 -67.47 2.61
C LEU A 13 36.29 -67.16 1.27
N VAL A 14 35.63 -66.37 0.43
CA VAL A 14 36.30 -65.58 -0.61
C VAL A 14 35.86 -64.14 -0.41
N THR A 15 36.73 -63.39 0.26
CA THR A 15 36.82 -61.95 0.19
C THR A 15 37.26 -61.54 -1.22
N TYR A 16 36.60 -60.58 -1.87
CA TYR A 16 37.16 -59.26 -2.20
C TYR A 16 36.31 -58.48 -3.24
N ALA A 17 36.29 -57.15 -3.06
CA ALA A 17 35.96 -56.07 -4.00
C ALA A 17 34.50 -55.88 -4.48
N LEU A 18 33.69 -55.23 -3.63
CA LEU A 18 32.57 -54.41 -4.11
C LEU A 18 33.12 -53.07 -4.63
N SER A 19 33.25 -52.95 -5.95
CA SER A 19 33.43 -51.66 -6.62
C SER A 19 32.07 -51.01 -6.82
N VAL A 20 31.97 -49.85 -6.20
CA VAL A 20 30.91 -48.84 -6.18
C VAL A 20 30.26 -48.61 -7.55
N GLY A 21 28.95 -48.80 -7.62
CA GLY A 21 28.09 -48.39 -8.72
C GLY A 21 26.70 -48.03 -8.20
N GLY A 22 26.64 -47.22 -7.13
CA GLY A 22 25.39 -46.73 -6.56
C GLY A 22 24.78 -45.68 -7.47
N ILE A 23 23.67 -46.03 -8.13
CA ILE A 23 22.77 -45.07 -8.77
C ILE A 23 22.21 -44.20 -7.65
N ILE A 24 22.72 -42.98 -7.52
CA ILE A 24 22.15 -41.96 -6.64
C ILE A 24 20.85 -41.49 -7.29
N LEU A 25 19.75 -42.15 -6.92
CA LEU A 25 18.41 -41.63 -7.11
C LEU A 25 18.35 -40.32 -6.31
N HIS A 26 18.49 -39.19 -6.99
CA HIS A 26 18.34 -37.87 -6.38
C HIS A 26 16.88 -37.74 -5.94
N ALA A 27 16.62 -38.01 -4.66
CA ALA A 27 15.41 -37.57 -4.00
C ALA A 27 15.38 -36.05 -4.11
N GLN A 28 14.56 -35.53 -5.02
CA GLN A 28 14.25 -34.11 -5.09
C GLN A 28 13.52 -33.78 -3.79
N ALA A 29 14.20 -33.05 -2.89
CA ALA A 29 13.57 -32.48 -1.72
C ALA A 29 12.37 -31.63 -2.17
N PRO A 30 11.24 -31.65 -1.42
CA PRO A 30 10.13 -30.78 -1.73
C PRO A 30 10.61 -29.32 -1.72
N VAL A 31 10.32 -28.61 -2.81
CA VAL A 31 10.59 -27.18 -2.94
C VAL A 31 9.92 -26.45 -1.77
N GLU A 32 10.72 -25.70 -1.01
CA GLU A 32 10.34 -25.04 0.23
C GLU A 32 9.13 -24.10 0.05
N ALA A 33 7.96 -24.50 0.54
CA ALA A 33 6.83 -23.62 0.82
C ALA A 33 7.03 -22.78 2.10
N GLY A 34 8.22 -22.83 2.72
CA GLY A 34 8.46 -22.41 4.11
C GLY A 34 8.69 -20.92 4.36
N ARG A 35 8.67 -20.04 3.36
CA ARG A 35 8.96 -18.60 3.55
C ARG A 35 7.74 -17.69 3.63
N ARG A 36 6.54 -18.20 3.30
CA ARG A 36 5.28 -17.44 3.36
C ARG A 36 4.56 -17.57 4.71
N ASP A 37 4.87 -18.62 5.45
CA ASP A 37 4.15 -19.03 6.67
C ASP A 37 4.67 -18.34 7.95
N GLN A 38 5.98 -18.01 8.00
CA GLN A 38 6.67 -17.61 9.23
C GLN A 38 6.33 -16.19 9.76
N SER A 39 5.41 -15.46 9.13
CA SER A 39 5.08 -14.08 9.52
C SER A 39 3.63 -13.88 9.98
N LEU A 40 2.78 -14.92 9.91
CA LEU A 40 1.39 -14.85 10.38
C LEU A 40 1.23 -15.64 11.69
N PRO A 41 0.62 -15.06 12.75
CA PRO A 41 0.29 -15.80 13.96
C PRO A 41 -0.60 -17.03 13.70
N GLU A 42 -0.48 -18.06 14.53
CA GLU A 42 -1.43 -19.16 14.49
C GLU A 42 -2.84 -18.68 14.86
N GLY A 43 -3.86 -19.13 14.12
CA GLY A 43 -5.26 -18.77 14.38
C GLY A 43 -6.22 -19.14 13.24
N GLU A 44 -7.50 -19.18 13.59
CA GLU A 44 -8.59 -19.40 12.63
C GLU A 44 -8.65 -18.22 11.66
N GLY A 45 -8.29 -18.44 10.39
CA GLY A 45 -8.18 -17.39 9.37
C GLY A 45 -6.80 -17.31 8.71
N LYS A 46 -5.76 -17.88 9.33
CA LYS A 46 -4.39 -17.94 8.75
C LYS A 46 -4.38 -18.65 7.39
N GLU A 47 -4.96 -19.85 7.32
CA GLU A 47 -5.03 -20.63 6.08
C GLU A 47 -5.88 -19.94 5.01
N LEU A 48 -6.94 -19.24 5.39
CA LEU A 48 -7.74 -18.45 4.46
C LEU A 48 -6.91 -17.32 3.85
N ILE A 49 -6.11 -16.62 4.65
CA ILE A 49 -5.23 -15.53 4.16
C ILE A 49 -4.11 -16.07 3.27
N LEU A 50 -3.48 -17.19 3.65
CA LEU A 50 -2.46 -17.83 2.83
C LEU A 50 -3.04 -18.36 1.50
N GLY A 51 -4.24 -18.92 1.54
CA GLY A 51 -4.94 -19.46 0.38
C GLY A 51 -5.47 -18.38 -0.57
N THR A 52 -5.85 -17.20 -0.08
CA THR A 52 -6.49 -16.14 -0.90
C THR A 52 -5.57 -14.96 -1.21
N CYS A 53 -4.88 -14.40 -0.20
CA CYS A 53 -4.14 -13.15 -0.34
C CYS A 53 -2.73 -13.38 -0.90
N ALA A 54 -2.04 -14.42 -0.46
CA ALA A 54 -0.64 -14.68 -0.85
C ALA A 54 -0.48 -15.17 -2.30
N GLN A 55 -1.59 -15.31 -3.04
CA GLN A 55 -1.59 -15.73 -4.45
C GLN A 55 -1.19 -14.60 -5.40
N CYS A 56 -1.47 -13.35 -5.03
CA CYS A 56 -1.26 -12.19 -5.90
C CYS A 56 -0.12 -11.27 -5.45
N HIS A 57 0.14 -11.18 -4.13
CA HIS A 57 1.18 -10.31 -3.58
C HIS A 57 1.75 -10.89 -2.27
N SER A 58 2.87 -10.32 -1.81
CA SER A 58 3.42 -10.69 -0.50
C SER A 58 2.52 -10.20 0.64
N LEU A 59 2.60 -10.86 1.78
CA LEU A 59 1.86 -10.47 2.99
C LEU A 59 2.61 -9.45 3.87
N ALA A 60 3.76 -8.96 3.40
CA ALA A 60 4.54 -7.94 4.11
C ALA A 60 3.70 -6.69 4.48
N PRO A 61 2.83 -6.16 3.60
CA PRO A 61 1.99 -5.03 3.97
C PRO A 61 0.97 -5.37 5.06
N VAL A 62 0.51 -6.62 5.15
CA VAL A 62 -0.47 -7.05 6.16
C VAL A 62 0.17 -7.05 7.54
N VAL A 63 1.34 -7.68 7.67
CA VAL A 63 2.03 -7.84 8.97
C VAL A 63 2.55 -6.52 9.55
N LEU A 64 2.80 -5.52 8.69
CA LEU A 64 3.26 -4.18 9.08
C LEU A 64 2.13 -3.23 9.48
N GLN A 65 0.88 -3.54 9.16
CA GLN A 65 -0.25 -2.66 9.45
C GLN A 65 -0.91 -3.01 10.78
N ARG A 66 -1.52 -2.01 11.40
CA ARG A 66 -2.36 -2.15 12.59
C ARG A 66 -3.66 -1.42 12.31
N LYS A 67 -4.79 -2.13 12.27
CA LYS A 67 -6.11 -1.55 11.93
C LYS A 67 -7.20 -2.13 12.81
N SER A 68 -8.26 -1.36 13.03
CA SER A 68 -9.50 -1.88 13.62
C SER A 68 -10.15 -2.93 12.72
N ALA A 69 -11.12 -3.70 13.26
CA ALA A 69 -11.91 -4.65 12.46
C ALA A 69 -12.57 -3.98 11.25
N ALA A 70 -13.15 -2.79 11.42
CA ALA A 70 -13.74 -2.03 10.30
C ALA A 70 -12.68 -1.66 9.24
N GLY A 71 -11.47 -1.28 9.66
CA GLY A 71 -10.37 -0.98 8.73
C GLY A 71 -9.88 -2.21 7.96
N TRP A 72 -9.85 -3.38 8.62
CA TRP A 72 -9.52 -4.64 7.96
C TRP A 72 -10.63 -5.10 7.00
N GLU A 73 -11.90 -4.96 7.39
CA GLU A 73 -13.03 -5.28 6.52
C GLU A 73 -13.04 -4.45 5.25
N HIS A 74 -12.73 -3.15 5.35
CA HIS A 74 -12.56 -2.31 4.18
C HIS A 74 -11.42 -2.80 3.28
N THR A 75 -10.27 -3.19 3.86
CA THR A 75 -9.12 -3.71 3.11
C THR A 75 -9.49 -5.00 2.36
N VAL A 76 -10.19 -5.93 3.04
CA VAL A 76 -10.64 -7.19 2.43
C VAL A 76 -11.62 -6.92 1.29
N ARG A 77 -12.59 -6.00 1.48
CA ARG A 77 -13.53 -5.63 0.41
C ARG A 77 -12.87 -4.93 -0.77
N ASP A 78 -11.85 -4.10 -0.54
CA ASP A 78 -11.05 -3.49 -1.61
C ASP A 78 -10.25 -4.56 -2.39
N MET A 79 -9.77 -5.61 -1.72
CA MET A 79 -9.14 -6.73 -2.44
C MET A 79 -10.16 -7.51 -3.28
N VAL A 80 -11.38 -7.72 -2.77
CA VAL A 80 -12.48 -8.34 -3.55
C VAL A 80 -12.83 -7.51 -4.79
N SER A 81 -12.94 -6.18 -4.66
CA SER A 81 -13.24 -5.31 -5.81
C SER A 81 -12.12 -5.31 -6.85
N ARG A 82 -10.87 -5.56 -6.43
CA ARG A 82 -9.69 -5.76 -7.30
C ARG A 82 -9.55 -7.19 -7.85
N GLY A 83 -10.52 -8.06 -7.59
CA GLY A 83 -10.59 -9.41 -8.16
C GLY A 83 -10.10 -10.55 -7.26
N ALA A 84 -9.81 -10.29 -5.97
CA ALA A 84 -9.55 -11.36 -5.01
C ALA A 84 -10.79 -12.25 -4.86
N GLN A 85 -10.60 -13.56 -5.01
CA GLN A 85 -11.67 -14.55 -4.91
C GLN A 85 -11.93 -14.90 -3.44
N ILE A 86 -12.62 -14.00 -2.73
CA ILE A 86 -13.03 -14.18 -1.33
C ILE A 86 -14.55 -14.16 -1.29
N HIS A 87 -15.17 -15.25 -0.84
CA HIS A 87 -16.62 -15.33 -0.72
C HIS A 87 -17.12 -14.49 0.45
N SER A 88 -18.35 -13.98 0.38
CA SER A 88 -18.93 -13.10 1.42
C SER A 88 -18.92 -13.73 2.81
N ARG A 89 -19.05 -15.07 2.90
CA ARG A 89 -18.97 -15.82 4.17
C ARG A 89 -17.57 -15.92 4.78
N GLU A 90 -16.53 -15.70 3.98
CA GLU A 90 -15.11 -15.79 4.37
C GLU A 90 -14.58 -14.43 4.83
N ILE A 91 -15.28 -13.33 4.50
CA ILE A 91 -14.88 -11.97 4.87
C ILE A 91 -14.79 -11.81 6.38
N GLU A 92 -15.84 -12.18 7.11
CA GLU A 92 -15.88 -11.99 8.57
C GLU A 92 -14.77 -12.79 9.30
N PRO A 93 -14.55 -14.08 8.99
CA PRO A 93 -13.44 -14.84 9.57
C PRO A 93 -12.06 -14.22 9.29
N ILE A 94 -11.83 -13.75 8.05
CA ILE A 94 -10.56 -13.09 7.69
C ILE A 94 -10.40 -11.78 8.48
N VAL A 95 -11.46 -10.99 8.57
CA VAL A 95 -11.45 -9.70 9.30
C VAL A 95 -11.22 -9.92 10.79
N SER A 96 -11.88 -10.91 11.37
CA SER A 96 -11.76 -11.26 12.79
C SER A 96 -10.31 -11.64 13.12
N TYR A 97 -9.71 -12.52 12.32
CA TYR A 97 -8.29 -12.89 12.45
C TYR A 97 -7.37 -11.68 12.32
N LEU A 98 -7.55 -10.85 11.28
CA LEU A 98 -6.71 -9.68 11.05
C LEU A 98 -6.84 -8.66 12.19
N ALA A 99 -8.04 -8.45 12.71
CA ALA A 99 -8.27 -7.55 13.84
C ALA A 99 -7.70 -8.10 15.15
N GLN A 100 -7.76 -9.42 15.36
CA GLN A 100 -7.20 -10.07 16.54
C GLN A 100 -5.67 -9.98 16.57
N HIS A 101 -5.03 -10.27 15.44
CA HIS A 101 -3.57 -10.41 15.36
C HIS A 101 -2.83 -9.17 14.86
N PHE A 102 -3.54 -8.26 14.18
CA PHE A 102 -3.02 -7.01 13.62
C PHE A 102 -3.97 -5.84 13.94
N GLY A 103 -4.67 -5.92 15.08
CA GLY A 103 -5.45 -4.84 15.66
C GLY A 103 -4.59 -3.68 16.18
N PRO A 104 -5.17 -2.52 16.55
CA PRO A 104 -4.41 -1.38 17.09
C PRO A 104 -3.62 -1.71 18.36
N GLN A 105 -4.09 -2.72 19.11
CA GLN A 105 -3.47 -3.20 20.35
C GLN A 105 -2.67 -4.50 20.17
N ALA A 106 -2.49 -4.98 18.92
CA ALA A 106 -1.79 -6.22 18.68
C ALA A 106 -0.30 -6.08 18.98
N LEU A 107 0.20 -6.97 19.85
CA LEU A 107 1.61 -7.02 20.22
C LEU A 107 2.49 -7.16 18.96
N PRO A 108 3.69 -6.56 18.93
CA PRO A 108 4.66 -6.82 17.89
C PRO A 108 4.90 -8.34 17.79
N LEU A 109 4.93 -8.89 16.56
CA LEU A 109 5.23 -10.30 16.36
C LEU A 109 6.58 -10.59 17.01
N ALA A 110 6.57 -11.43 18.04
CA ALA A 110 7.78 -11.80 18.76
C ALA A 110 8.68 -12.57 17.78
N THR A 111 9.69 -11.89 17.25
CA THR A 111 10.81 -12.58 16.63
C THR A 111 11.48 -13.36 17.74
N SER A 112 11.47 -14.68 17.63
CA SER A 112 12.25 -15.55 18.50
C SER A 112 13.74 -15.30 18.26
N SER A 113 14.27 -14.30 18.94
CA SER A 113 15.68 -14.17 19.31
C SER A 113 15.77 -13.17 20.46
N GLU A 114 15.52 -13.69 21.65
CA GLU A 114 15.82 -13.03 22.91
C GLU A 114 17.32 -12.76 23.01
N LYS A 115 17.72 -11.48 22.89
CA LYS A 115 18.64 -10.78 23.81
C LYS A 115 19.02 -9.38 23.29
N GLN A 116 18.11 -8.42 23.33
CA GLN A 116 18.46 -7.03 23.66
C GLN A 116 17.20 -6.31 24.16
N ALA A 117 17.25 -5.90 25.43
CA ALA A 117 16.32 -4.95 25.97
C ALA A 117 16.44 -3.61 25.22
N ALA A 118 15.27 -2.98 25.04
CA ALA A 118 14.97 -1.65 24.50
C ALA A 118 14.82 -1.50 22.96
N PRO A 119 13.57 -1.29 22.50
CA PRO A 119 13.30 -0.20 21.58
C PRO A 119 12.08 0.67 21.93
N TYR A 120 11.56 0.65 23.17
CA TYR A 120 10.52 1.60 23.55
C TYR A 120 11.00 3.07 23.59
N ALA A 121 12.32 3.31 23.67
CA ALA A 121 12.89 4.66 23.72
C ALA A 121 13.04 5.36 22.35
N VAL A 122 13.00 4.63 21.23
CA VAL A 122 13.18 5.24 19.89
C VAL A 122 11.87 5.73 19.26
N VAL A 123 10.74 5.07 19.55
CA VAL A 123 9.42 5.50 19.03
C VAL A 123 8.95 6.79 19.73
N ALA A 124 9.06 6.83 21.06
CA ALA A 124 8.70 8.01 21.85
C ALA A 124 9.50 9.26 21.45
N LYS A 125 10.79 9.12 21.13
CA LYS A 125 11.64 10.24 20.71
C LYS A 125 11.25 10.80 19.34
N SER A 126 10.74 9.94 18.42
CA SER A 126 10.27 10.36 17.09
C SER A 126 8.91 11.07 17.15
N GLU A 127 7.99 10.58 17.98
CA GLU A 127 6.70 11.24 18.19
C GLU A 127 6.86 12.57 18.93
N GLN A 128 7.67 12.65 20.00
CA GLN A 128 7.96 13.93 20.66
C GLN A 128 8.58 14.96 19.68
N SER A 129 9.47 14.52 18.78
CA SER A 129 10.08 15.39 17.77
C SER A 129 9.08 15.86 16.71
N ALA A 130 8.14 15.01 16.30
CA ALA A 130 7.10 15.36 15.33
C ALA A 130 6.00 16.24 15.95
N VAL A 131 5.67 16.03 17.23
CA VAL A 131 4.78 16.91 18.02
C VAL A 131 5.40 18.30 18.21
N ALA A 132 6.72 18.37 18.42
CA ALA A 132 7.47 19.63 18.47
C ALA A 132 7.57 20.30 17.08
N ALA A 133 7.53 19.52 16.00
CA ALA A 133 7.59 20.04 14.63
C ALA A 133 6.26 20.61 14.11
N LEU A 134 5.14 20.40 14.82
CA LEU A 134 3.85 21.03 14.53
C LEU A 134 3.82 22.47 15.08
N PRO A 135 3.63 23.50 14.24
CA PRO A 135 3.46 24.88 14.69
C PRO A 135 2.29 25.05 15.67
N GLU A 136 2.37 25.99 16.59
CA GLU A 136 1.31 26.19 17.58
C GLU A 136 -0.02 26.66 16.94
N GLY A 137 -1.16 26.24 17.51
CA GLY A 137 -2.49 26.65 17.04
C GLY A 137 -3.61 25.69 17.43
N LEU A 138 -4.86 26.13 17.30
CA LEU A 138 -6.05 25.31 17.61
C LEU A 138 -6.06 23.98 16.86
N ALA A 139 -5.64 24.02 15.59
CA ALA A 139 -5.54 22.83 14.74
C ALA A 139 -4.47 21.83 15.22
N LYS A 140 -3.41 22.26 15.93
CA LYS A 140 -2.42 21.33 16.52
C LYS A 140 -3.11 20.37 17.49
N THR A 141 -3.98 20.88 18.36
CA THR A 141 -4.73 20.03 19.31
C THR A 141 -5.66 19.05 18.58
N LEU A 142 -6.34 19.51 17.51
CA LEU A 142 -7.20 18.66 16.69
C LEU A 142 -6.42 17.54 15.98
N ILE A 143 -5.24 17.87 15.44
CA ILE A 143 -4.35 16.91 14.76
C ILE A 143 -3.81 15.89 15.77
N LEU A 144 -3.35 16.34 16.93
CA LEU A 144 -2.85 15.45 17.97
C LEU A 144 -3.94 14.49 18.47
N ARG A 145 -5.16 15.00 18.70
CA ARG A 145 -6.31 14.19 19.11
C ARG A 145 -6.75 13.18 18.06
N SER A 146 -6.80 13.59 16.78
CA SER A 146 -7.57 12.86 15.76
C SER A 146 -6.71 12.07 14.78
N CYS A 147 -5.42 12.38 14.67
CA CYS A 147 -4.53 11.82 13.65
C CYS A 147 -3.47 10.87 14.22
N THR A 148 -3.19 10.93 15.53
CA THR A 148 -2.16 10.09 16.17
C THR A 148 -2.68 8.75 16.67
N GLU A 149 -4.01 8.52 16.66
CA GLU A 149 -4.61 7.26 17.12
C GLU A 149 -4.21 6.04 16.24
N CYS A 150 -3.77 6.27 14.99
CA CYS A 150 -3.55 5.18 14.01
C CYS A 150 -2.18 5.18 13.32
N HIS A 151 -1.52 6.34 13.18
CA HIS A 151 -0.20 6.44 12.55
C HIS A 151 0.55 7.67 13.06
N GLY A 152 1.86 7.71 12.80
CA GLY A 152 2.71 8.85 13.16
C GLY A 152 2.37 10.13 12.38
N LEU A 153 2.95 11.24 12.85
CA LEU A 153 2.81 12.57 12.25
C LEU A 153 3.72 12.80 11.04
N ASP A 154 4.58 11.84 10.69
CA ASP A 154 5.43 11.82 9.50
C ASP A 154 4.62 12.09 8.21
N ARG A 155 3.38 11.57 8.17
CA ARG A 155 2.45 11.81 7.05
C ARG A 155 2.09 13.28 6.85
N ILE A 156 2.21 14.10 7.90
CA ILE A 156 2.02 15.55 7.85
C ILE A 156 3.38 16.24 7.67
N THR A 157 4.35 15.96 8.55
CA THR A 157 5.62 16.70 8.61
C THR A 157 6.48 16.54 7.37
N ASP A 158 6.39 15.39 6.69
CA ASP A 158 7.24 15.05 5.55
C ASP A 158 6.58 15.39 4.21
N ASN A 159 5.34 15.86 4.25
CA ASN A 159 4.57 16.18 3.06
C ASN A 159 4.41 17.68 2.90
N ARG A 160 4.39 18.14 1.65
CA ARG A 160 3.98 19.50 1.28
C ARG A 160 2.88 19.42 0.24
N LYS A 161 1.67 19.88 0.58
CA LYS A 161 0.50 19.81 -0.31
C LYS A 161 -0.21 21.15 -0.36
N ILE A 162 -0.86 21.40 -1.48
CA ILE A 162 -1.83 22.49 -1.62
C ILE A 162 -3.16 22.12 -0.96
N GLU A 163 -4.04 23.09 -0.79
CA GLU A 163 -5.32 22.97 -0.08
C GLU A 163 -6.17 21.77 -0.50
N ALA A 164 -6.44 21.61 -1.81
CA ALA A 164 -7.24 20.47 -2.26
C ALA A 164 -6.58 19.12 -1.94
N GLY A 165 -5.24 19.06 -1.95
CA GLY A 165 -4.50 17.85 -1.60
C GLY A 165 -4.60 17.51 -0.11
N TRP A 166 -4.52 18.52 0.76
CA TRP A 166 -4.74 18.37 2.19
C TRP A 166 -6.20 18.01 2.51
N GLN A 167 -7.16 18.67 1.87
CA GLN A 167 -8.58 18.38 2.03
C GLN A 167 -8.94 16.95 1.63
N ALA A 168 -8.37 16.45 0.52
CA ALA A 168 -8.55 15.07 0.11
C ALA A 168 -7.98 14.09 1.16
N SER A 169 -6.76 14.36 1.66
CA SER A 169 -6.13 13.52 2.69
C SER A 169 -6.94 13.49 3.98
N VAL A 170 -7.44 14.64 4.46
CA VAL A 170 -8.29 14.72 5.66
C VAL A 170 -9.60 13.96 5.45
N LYS A 171 -10.25 14.11 4.29
CA LYS A 171 -11.48 13.35 3.95
C LYS A 171 -11.24 11.84 3.91
N ASP A 172 -10.11 11.40 3.35
CA ASP A 172 -9.74 9.99 3.37
C ASP A 172 -9.52 9.49 4.80
N MET A 173 -8.89 10.28 5.67
CA MET A 173 -8.71 9.87 7.06
C MET A 173 -10.04 9.77 7.79
N ILE A 174 -10.98 10.70 7.57
CA ILE A 174 -12.35 10.62 8.12
C ILE A 174 -13.05 9.36 7.64
N ARG A 175 -12.97 9.05 6.34
CA ARG A 175 -13.51 7.81 5.75
C ARG A 175 -12.88 6.56 6.35
N LEU A 176 -11.61 6.62 6.75
CA LEU A 176 -10.87 5.54 7.41
C LEU A 176 -11.07 5.51 8.94
N GLY A 177 -11.87 6.42 9.51
CA GLY A 177 -12.27 6.40 10.92
C GLY A 177 -11.65 7.49 11.80
N ALA A 178 -10.94 8.47 11.23
CA ALA A 178 -10.45 9.62 12.00
C ALA A 178 -11.64 10.47 12.50
N LYS A 179 -11.63 10.79 13.79
CA LYS A 179 -12.73 11.46 14.49
C LYS A 179 -12.65 12.99 14.38
N LEU A 180 -12.87 13.51 13.17
CA LEU A 180 -13.06 14.94 12.92
C LEU A 180 -14.53 15.24 12.59
N THR A 181 -15.06 16.34 13.11
CA THR A 181 -16.38 16.83 12.68
C THR A 181 -16.28 17.60 11.36
N PRO A 182 -17.39 17.82 10.63
CA PRO A 182 -17.38 18.66 9.42
C PRO A 182 -16.83 20.07 9.65
N GLU A 183 -17.01 20.63 10.85
CA GLU A 183 -16.52 21.95 11.26
C GLU A 183 -15.02 21.95 11.56
N ASP A 184 -14.46 20.83 12.02
CA ASP A 184 -13.02 20.66 12.25
C ASP A 184 -12.21 20.64 10.94
N VAL A 185 -12.83 20.14 9.86
CA VAL A 185 -12.16 19.95 8.55
C VAL A 185 -11.54 21.24 8.01
N PRO A 186 -12.27 22.36 7.83
CA PRO A 186 -11.68 23.59 7.32
C PRO A 186 -10.55 24.10 8.24
N VAL A 187 -10.71 24.01 9.56
CA VAL A 187 -9.69 24.44 10.54
C VAL A 187 -8.37 23.67 10.36
N VAL A 188 -8.46 22.35 10.23
CA VAL A 188 -7.28 21.49 10.03
C VAL A 188 -6.67 21.69 8.65
N VAL A 189 -7.47 21.79 7.59
CA VAL A 189 -6.97 21.99 6.22
C VAL A 189 -6.26 23.33 6.09
N THR A 190 -6.82 24.42 6.61
CA THR A 190 -6.18 25.74 6.59
C THR A 190 -4.82 25.70 7.26
N TYR A 191 -4.74 25.12 8.46
CA TYR A 191 -3.48 24.97 9.19
C TYR A 191 -2.44 24.13 8.43
N LEU A 192 -2.88 23.02 7.82
CA LEU A 192 -1.98 22.16 7.04
C LEU A 192 -1.43 22.87 5.78
N VAL A 193 -2.25 23.71 5.12
CA VAL A 193 -1.80 24.52 4.00
C VAL A 193 -0.83 25.61 4.44
N GLU A 194 -1.11 26.26 5.56
CA GLU A 194 -0.30 27.36 6.08
C GLU A 194 1.11 26.88 6.45
N HIS A 195 1.22 25.74 7.12
CA HIS A 195 2.48 25.27 7.68
C HIS A 195 3.16 24.17 6.87
N PHE A 196 2.38 23.42 6.09
CA PHE A 196 2.84 22.30 5.27
C PHE A 196 2.39 22.46 3.81
N GLY A 197 2.22 23.71 3.36
CA GLY A 197 2.03 24.09 1.95
C GLY A 197 3.31 23.94 1.13
N PRO A 198 3.25 23.82 -0.22
CA PRO A 198 4.45 23.83 -1.05
C PRO A 198 5.30 25.07 -0.75
N ALA A 199 6.63 24.90 -0.73
CA ALA A 199 7.55 25.99 -0.48
C ALA A 199 7.21 27.17 -1.41
N ARG A 200 6.89 28.33 -0.83
CA ARG A 200 6.72 29.57 -1.59
C ARG A 200 8.08 29.90 -2.18
N SER A 201 8.30 29.58 -3.46
CA SER A 201 9.34 30.28 -4.23
C SER A 201 9.02 31.78 -4.18
N PRO A 202 10.03 32.67 -4.10
CA PRO A 202 9.79 34.11 -4.21
C PRO A 202 9.36 34.40 -5.64
N VAL A 203 8.06 34.27 -5.89
CA VAL A 203 7.42 34.80 -7.09
C VAL A 203 6.85 36.15 -6.67
N ASN A 204 7.32 37.18 -7.37
CA ASN A 204 6.93 38.57 -7.21
C ASN A 204 5.45 38.72 -6.86
N VAL A 205 5.20 39.39 -5.74
CA VAL A 205 3.88 39.83 -5.31
C VAL A 205 3.43 40.93 -6.27
N ALA A 206 2.76 40.51 -7.34
CA ALA A 206 1.85 41.36 -8.09
C ALA A 206 0.72 40.48 -8.60
N SER A 207 -0.32 40.30 -7.77
CA SER A 207 -1.73 40.27 -8.19
C SER A 207 -2.65 39.94 -7.00
N SER A 208 -3.00 40.97 -6.23
CA SER A 208 -4.42 41.34 -6.12
C SER A 208 -4.78 41.93 -7.50
N THR A 209 -5.76 41.46 -8.27
CA THR A 209 -7.24 41.36 -8.06
C THR A 209 -7.81 40.60 -9.30
N PRO A 210 -9.13 40.55 -9.58
CA PRO A 210 -10.29 40.00 -8.88
C PRO A 210 -10.68 38.60 -9.42
N GLU A 211 -11.65 37.97 -8.76
CA GLU A 211 -12.59 36.95 -9.27
C GLU A 211 -12.36 36.47 -10.72
N ARG A 212 -11.58 35.39 -10.88
CA ARG A 212 -11.55 34.66 -12.15
C ARG A 212 -12.81 33.84 -12.25
N THR A 213 -13.67 34.20 -13.20
CA THR A 213 -14.73 33.35 -13.76
C THR A 213 -14.24 31.92 -13.84
N SER A 214 -14.97 30.99 -13.21
CA SER A 214 -14.64 29.57 -13.16
C SER A 214 -14.62 28.99 -14.58
N THR A 215 -13.47 29.11 -15.25
CA THR A 215 -13.26 28.48 -16.55
C THR A 215 -13.16 26.99 -16.28
N ASP A 216 -14.09 26.22 -16.83
CA ASP A 216 -14.06 24.76 -16.75
C ASP A 216 -12.70 24.26 -17.28
N PRO A 217 -11.88 23.58 -16.45
CA PRO A 217 -10.58 23.07 -16.88
C PRO A 217 -10.65 22.14 -18.09
N SER A 218 -11.80 21.53 -18.38
CA SER A 218 -12.03 20.73 -19.58
C SER A 218 -11.79 21.51 -20.88
N GLN A 219 -12.05 22.83 -20.86
CA GLN A 219 -11.92 23.72 -22.01
C GLN A 219 -10.47 24.11 -22.30
N LEU A 220 -9.56 23.87 -21.35
CA LEU A 220 -8.14 24.20 -21.48
C LEU A 220 -7.33 23.09 -22.15
N LEU A 221 -7.94 21.94 -22.43
CA LEU A 221 -7.32 20.84 -23.16
C LEU A 221 -7.32 21.12 -24.67
N PRO A 222 -6.15 21.12 -25.35
CA PRO A 222 -6.08 21.28 -26.80
C PRO A 222 -6.81 20.17 -27.55
N ASP A 223 -7.43 20.47 -28.70
CA ASP A 223 -8.13 19.45 -29.47
C ASP A 223 -7.16 18.40 -30.03
N GLY A 224 -7.57 17.13 -29.95
CA GLY A 224 -6.79 16.00 -30.41
C GLY A 224 -7.42 14.66 -30.00
N GLU A 225 -6.93 13.58 -30.61
CA GLU A 225 -7.48 12.22 -30.50
C GLU A 225 -7.61 11.71 -29.05
N GLY A 226 -6.72 12.16 -28.14
CA GLY A 226 -6.77 11.78 -26.72
C GLY A 226 -7.65 12.67 -25.83
N LYS A 227 -8.17 13.80 -26.33
CA LYS A 227 -8.96 14.75 -25.51
C LYS A 227 -10.25 14.10 -24.99
N GLY A 228 -10.99 13.42 -25.87
CA GLY A 228 -12.23 12.75 -25.50
C GLY A 228 -12.02 11.68 -24.43
N LEU A 229 -10.91 10.95 -24.53
CA LEU A 229 -10.54 9.91 -23.56
C LEU A 229 -10.15 10.49 -22.19
N VAL A 230 -9.42 11.61 -22.16
CA VAL A 230 -9.10 12.34 -20.91
C VAL A 230 -10.38 12.84 -20.23
N LEU A 231 -11.30 13.42 -21.01
CA LEU A 231 -12.59 13.90 -20.50
C LEU A 231 -13.47 12.75 -20.00
N ALA A 232 -13.53 11.62 -20.70
CA ALA A 232 -14.35 10.48 -20.30
C ALA A 232 -13.83 9.80 -19.03
N THR A 233 -12.50 9.76 -18.83
CA THR A 233 -11.88 8.92 -17.80
C THR A 233 -11.49 9.71 -16.55
N CYS A 234 -10.84 10.87 -16.71
CA CYS A 234 -10.20 11.55 -15.58
C CYS A 234 -11.19 12.35 -14.74
N VAL A 235 -12.29 12.83 -15.32
CA VAL A 235 -13.30 13.64 -14.60
C VAL A 235 -14.27 12.80 -13.77
N GLN A 236 -14.24 11.47 -13.90
CA GLN A 236 -15.13 10.57 -13.15
C GLN A 236 -14.83 10.55 -11.65
N CYS A 237 -13.60 10.90 -11.27
CA CYS A 237 -13.15 10.84 -9.87
C CYS A 237 -12.64 12.17 -9.32
N HIS A 238 -12.07 13.05 -10.16
CA HIS A 238 -11.57 14.37 -9.74
C HIS A 238 -11.57 15.38 -10.90
N ASN A 239 -11.44 16.67 -10.61
CA ASN A 239 -11.38 17.69 -11.68
C ASN A 239 -10.03 17.68 -12.43
N LEU A 240 -10.00 18.31 -13.61
CA LEU A 240 -8.84 18.35 -14.51
C LEU A 240 -7.83 19.47 -14.23
N ARG A 241 -8.06 20.32 -13.21
CA ARG A 241 -7.27 21.53 -12.98
C ARG A 241 -5.77 21.24 -12.88
N TYR A 242 -5.40 20.19 -12.18
CA TYR A 242 -4.00 19.79 -12.04
C TYR A 242 -3.39 19.26 -13.33
N VAL A 243 -4.17 18.56 -14.14
CA VAL A 243 -3.68 17.96 -15.39
C VAL A 243 -3.31 19.07 -16.38
N VAL A 244 -4.18 20.07 -16.54
CA VAL A 244 -3.96 21.17 -17.50
C VAL A 244 -2.83 22.13 -17.08
N GLU A 245 -2.49 22.19 -15.79
CA GLU A 245 -1.40 23.00 -15.25
C GLU A 245 -0.04 22.28 -15.31
N LEU A 246 0.00 20.95 -15.31
CA LEU A 246 1.24 20.18 -15.30
C LEU A 246 1.93 20.16 -16.67
N ARG A 247 3.27 20.16 -16.65
CA ARG A 247 4.11 19.93 -17.83
C ARG A 247 5.10 18.81 -17.55
N LYS A 248 4.98 17.68 -18.26
CA LYS A 248 5.80 16.47 -18.09
C LYS A 248 6.21 15.93 -19.45
N ASP A 249 7.35 15.26 -19.52
CA ASP A 249 7.71 14.50 -20.71
C ASP A 249 6.82 13.24 -20.84
N ALA A 250 7.00 12.49 -21.94
CA ALA A 250 6.24 11.28 -22.21
C ALA A 250 6.38 10.20 -21.12
N ALA A 251 7.54 10.10 -20.46
CA ALA A 251 7.75 9.13 -19.39
C ALA A 251 6.99 9.54 -18.12
N GLY A 252 7.04 10.83 -17.75
CA GLY A 252 6.32 11.37 -16.61
C GLY A 252 4.79 11.33 -16.78
N TRP A 253 4.29 11.55 -17.99
CA TRP A 253 2.87 11.37 -18.29
C TRP A 253 2.45 9.90 -18.21
N ARG A 254 3.26 8.98 -18.76
CA ARG A 254 3.00 7.54 -18.67
C ARG A 254 2.86 7.08 -17.21
N HIS A 255 3.80 7.50 -16.36
CA HIS A 255 3.78 7.18 -14.94
C HIS A 255 2.51 7.71 -14.25
N THR A 256 2.09 8.94 -14.59
CA THR A 256 0.89 9.56 -14.01
C THR A 256 -0.38 8.78 -14.40
N VAL A 257 -0.52 8.40 -15.68
CA VAL A 257 -1.67 7.63 -16.16
C VAL A 257 -1.67 6.23 -15.54
N GLN A 258 -0.51 5.57 -15.44
CA GLN A 258 -0.38 4.25 -14.80
C GLN A 258 -0.72 4.28 -13.31
N ASP A 259 -0.31 5.31 -12.58
CA ASP A 259 -0.69 5.50 -11.18
C ASP A 259 -2.21 5.66 -11.05
N MET A 260 -2.87 6.41 -11.93
CA MET A 260 -4.33 6.53 -11.96
C MET A 260 -5.01 5.18 -12.26
N VAL A 261 -4.49 4.38 -13.20
CA VAL A 261 -4.99 3.02 -13.48
C VAL A 261 -4.86 2.12 -12.25
N SER A 262 -3.73 2.17 -11.53
CA SER A 262 -3.53 1.40 -10.29
C SER A 262 -4.51 1.79 -9.17
N ARG A 263 -5.00 3.04 -9.21
CA ARG A 263 -6.00 3.59 -8.29
C ARG A 263 -7.44 3.39 -8.75
N GLY A 264 -7.66 2.71 -9.88
CA GLY A 264 -8.99 2.32 -10.36
C GLY A 264 -9.50 3.06 -11.60
N ALA A 265 -8.68 3.89 -12.26
CA ALA A 265 -9.04 4.42 -13.57
C ALA A 265 -9.12 3.28 -14.60
N GLN A 266 -10.27 3.17 -15.27
CA GLN A 266 -10.51 2.11 -16.24
C GLN A 266 -9.96 2.53 -17.61
N LEU A 267 -8.74 2.08 -17.93
CA LEU A 267 -8.11 2.29 -19.24
C LEU A 267 -7.50 0.97 -19.72
N THR A 268 -7.73 0.63 -20.98
CA THR A 268 -7.00 -0.44 -21.66
C THR A 268 -5.55 -0.03 -21.92
N ALA A 269 -4.69 -0.98 -22.29
CA ALA A 269 -3.30 -0.67 -22.65
C ALA A 269 -3.20 0.28 -23.85
N ALA A 270 -4.08 0.12 -24.84
CA ALA A 270 -4.14 0.98 -26.02
C ALA A 270 -4.58 2.41 -25.65
N GLU A 271 -5.61 2.55 -24.81
CA GLU A 271 -6.09 3.84 -24.31
C GLU A 271 -5.07 4.53 -23.41
N THR A 272 -4.38 3.77 -22.54
CA THR A 272 -3.28 4.28 -21.72
C THR A 272 -2.18 4.90 -22.58
N LYS A 273 -1.80 4.21 -23.67
CA LYS A 273 -0.83 4.71 -24.62
C LYS A 273 -1.34 5.96 -25.35
N LEU A 274 -2.56 5.93 -25.87
CA LEU A 274 -3.17 7.05 -26.58
C LEU A 274 -3.27 8.32 -25.70
N MET A 275 -3.72 8.16 -24.45
CA MET A 275 -3.81 9.25 -23.48
C MET A 275 -2.42 9.79 -23.13
N THR A 276 -1.45 8.92 -22.90
CA THR A 276 -0.06 9.32 -22.63
C THR A 276 0.52 10.12 -23.79
N ASP A 277 0.34 9.64 -25.02
CA ASP A 277 0.86 10.28 -26.23
C ASP A 277 0.22 11.66 -26.44
N TYR A 278 -1.08 11.79 -26.16
CA TYR A 278 -1.79 13.08 -26.20
C TYR A 278 -1.28 14.05 -25.14
N LEU A 279 -1.19 13.64 -23.86
CA LEU A 279 -0.70 14.51 -22.79
C LEU A 279 0.76 14.92 -23.02
N ALA A 280 1.59 14.00 -23.52
CA ALA A 280 2.96 14.31 -23.90
C ALA A 280 3.02 15.29 -25.08
N ARG A 281 2.18 15.13 -26.10
CA ARG A 281 2.18 16.04 -27.25
C ARG A 281 1.79 17.47 -26.88
N TYR A 282 0.76 17.63 -26.05
CA TYR A 282 0.14 18.93 -25.81
C TYR A 282 0.54 19.58 -24.48
N LEU A 283 1.00 18.79 -23.50
CA LEU A 283 1.35 19.24 -22.15
C LEU A 283 2.79 18.82 -21.77
N SER A 284 3.71 18.77 -22.74
CA SER A 284 5.14 18.61 -22.46
C SER A 284 5.81 19.93 -22.05
N LYS A 285 6.93 19.81 -21.31
CA LYS A 285 7.86 20.92 -21.16
C LYS A 285 8.41 21.27 -22.53
N LYS A 286 8.35 22.55 -22.93
CA LYS A 286 9.10 23.02 -24.10
C LYS A 286 10.58 23.00 -23.71
N THR A 287 11.39 22.26 -24.46
CA THR A 287 12.84 22.43 -24.45
C THR A 287 13.14 23.73 -25.19
N GLU A 288 13.63 24.74 -24.46
CA GLU A 288 14.29 25.91 -25.05
C GLU A 288 15.69 25.56 -25.54
#